data_AF-C0QAP8-F1
#
_entry.id   AF-C0QAP8-F1
#
_cell.length_a   1.000
_cell.length_b   1.000
_cell.length_c   1.000
_cell.angle_alpha   90.00
_cell.angle_beta   90.00
_cell.angle_gamma   90.00
#
_symmetry.space_group_name_H-M   'P 1'
#
loop_
_entity.id
_entity.type
_entity.pdbx_description
1 polymer ?
#
loop_
_entity_poly.entity_id
_entity_poly.type
_entity_poly.pdbx_seq_one_letter_code
_entity_poly.pdbx_strand_id
1 'polypeptide(L)'
;MFKQLSLAKKITSGFAIILTLLILLALAGRSGLTRVVEKVDVSNRFQLLVDQILDARQAEKQFILTNDPGAVEIVRKDVTTLTSEAKKIADTADDPGVKMQADRIVKAAQTYVQAFDEYVTLADERKHLMADMNQKADSALDITTGIRDEQRTRHDALMAESETKRSWMRQRVEYADKIKEQFFQASAYRMVMADSPTKNISTMTQWKGGHENIKNDLKAVGPLMLEPIAKQRHANIASAQKGVMEKGLAFFNDKSHGNNLALIKAVDTMGMAVVTFQQEMQELLDFYMEDVRIFSDQTMELSSGADQVAKILLKIRIMEKEFILTEDETFFRQILQNIKSIDSAIAEIRARIQAILPPGQMRLSQLPER
;
A
#
# COMPACT_ATOMS: atom_id res chain seq x y z
N MET A 1 54.92 92.37 -51.58
CA MET A 1 56.11 92.14 -52.44
C MET A 1 55.87 91.02 -53.47
N PHE A 2 54.82 91.10 -54.31
CA PHE A 2 54.51 90.06 -55.33
C PHE A 2 54.43 90.59 -56.77
N LYS A 3 55.24 91.61 -57.13
CA LYS A 3 55.12 92.31 -58.41
C LYS A 3 55.89 91.70 -59.59
N GLN A 4 56.64 90.60 -59.42
CA GLN A 4 57.42 89.98 -60.52
C GLN A 4 57.38 88.45 -60.57
N LEU A 5 56.25 87.83 -60.21
CA LEU A 5 56.08 86.38 -60.42
C LEU A 5 55.44 86.12 -61.79
N SER A 6 56.12 85.31 -62.62
CA SER A 6 55.64 84.90 -63.94
C SER A 6 54.27 84.23 -63.86
N LEU A 7 53.46 84.39 -64.91
CA LEU A 7 52.10 83.85 -65.00
C LEU A 7 52.03 82.35 -64.61
N ALA A 8 53.06 81.59 -65.00
CA ALA A 8 53.23 80.17 -64.65
C ALA A 8 53.27 79.92 -63.14
N LYS A 9 54.00 80.75 -62.35
CA LYS A 9 54.09 80.62 -60.87
C LYS A 9 52.77 80.97 -60.17
N LYS A 10 51.95 81.85 -60.75
CA LYS A 10 50.61 82.16 -60.21
C LYS A 10 49.63 81.00 -60.42
N ILE A 11 49.70 80.35 -61.58
CA ILE A 11 48.88 79.16 -61.88
C ILE A 11 49.33 77.96 -61.03
N THR A 12 50.63 77.71 -60.88
CA THR A 12 51.13 76.62 -60.00
C THR A 12 50.84 76.88 -58.53
N SER A 13 50.90 78.13 -58.06
CA SER A 13 50.53 78.47 -56.67
C SER A 13 49.05 78.23 -56.39
N GLY A 14 48.15 78.58 -57.32
CA GLY A 14 46.72 78.27 -57.19
C GLY A 14 46.46 76.77 -57.20
N PHE A 15 47.13 76.03 -58.08
CA PHE A 15 47.02 74.58 -58.16
C PHE A 15 47.55 73.87 -56.91
N ALA A 16 48.68 74.32 -56.34
CA ALA A 16 49.25 73.75 -55.12
C ALA A 16 48.34 73.91 -53.89
N ILE A 17 47.63 75.03 -53.78
CA ILE A 17 46.64 75.27 -52.72
C ILE A 17 45.46 74.31 -52.86
N ILE A 18 44.93 74.14 -54.07
CA ILE A 18 43.84 73.19 -54.35
C ILE A 18 44.28 71.76 -53.99
N LEU A 19 45.50 71.36 -54.36
CA LEU A 19 46.04 70.04 -54.07
C LEU A 19 46.22 69.79 -52.56
N THR A 20 46.63 70.82 -51.81
CA THR A 20 46.76 70.76 -50.33
C THR A 20 45.39 70.60 -49.66
N LEU A 21 44.38 71.36 -50.10
CA LEU A 21 43.00 71.20 -49.61
C LEU A 21 42.44 69.82 -49.91
N LEU A 22 42.78 69.24 -51.07
CA LEU A 22 42.36 67.90 -51.47
C LEU A 22 42.98 66.82 -50.58
N ILE A 23 44.24 66.96 -50.18
CA ILE A 23 44.91 66.08 -49.21
C ILE A 23 44.22 66.16 -47.84
N LEU A 24 43.90 67.36 -47.36
CA LEU A 24 43.19 67.54 -46.09
C LEU A 24 41.79 66.92 -46.13
N LEU A 25 41.07 67.09 -47.25
CA LEU A 25 39.76 66.48 -47.45
C LEU A 25 39.85 64.95 -47.51
N ALA A 26 40.87 64.40 -48.17
CA ALA A 26 41.13 62.96 -48.22
C ALA A 26 41.49 62.42 -46.83
N LEU A 27 42.25 63.14 -46.01
CA LEU A 27 42.56 62.77 -44.63
C LEU A 27 41.32 62.84 -43.73
N ALA A 28 40.50 63.89 -43.87
CA ALA A 28 39.24 64.04 -43.13
C ALA A 28 38.23 62.95 -43.53
N GLY A 29 38.10 62.68 -44.83
CA GLY A 29 37.26 61.63 -45.38
C GLY A 29 37.71 60.24 -44.94
N ARG A 30 39.02 59.96 -45.00
CA ARG A 30 39.61 58.72 -44.48
C ARG A 30 39.31 58.57 -42.99
N SER A 31 39.58 59.60 -42.20
CA SER A 31 39.35 59.58 -40.74
C SER A 31 37.88 59.35 -40.39
N GLY A 32 36.95 59.98 -41.12
CA GLY A 32 35.51 59.80 -40.96
C GLY A 32 35.04 58.38 -41.30
N LEU A 33 35.54 57.82 -42.40
CA LEU A 33 35.21 56.46 -42.83
C LEU A 33 35.75 55.39 -41.87
N THR A 34 36.99 55.53 -41.35
CA THR A 34 37.53 54.58 -40.35
C THR A 34 36.66 54.48 -39.10
N ARG A 35 36.15 55.62 -38.60
CA ARG A 35 35.26 55.63 -37.42
C ARG A 35 33.92 54.95 -37.68
N VAL A 36 33.38 55.05 -38.90
CA VAL A 36 32.14 54.35 -39.26
C VAL A 36 32.39 52.85 -39.38
N VAL A 37 33.50 52.44 -40.00
CA VAL A 37 33.89 51.02 -40.11
C VAL A 37 34.08 50.38 -38.73
N GLU A 38 34.78 51.05 -37.81
CA GLU A 38 34.96 50.59 -36.43
C GLU A 38 33.62 50.41 -35.70
N LYS A 39 32.69 51.37 -35.84
CA LYS A 39 31.36 51.27 -35.23
C LYS A 39 30.54 50.12 -35.79
N VAL A 40 30.62 49.86 -37.10
CA VAL A 40 29.93 48.74 -37.73
C VAL A 40 30.51 47.40 -37.28
N ASP A 41 31.83 47.28 -37.17
CA ASP A 41 32.47 46.05 -36.67
C ASP A 41 32.07 45.74 -35.23
N VAL A 42 32.11 46.75 -34.35
CA VAL A 42 31.65 46.62 -32.96
C VAL A 42 30.18 46.21 -32.90
N SER A 43 29.31 46.81 -33.72
CA SER A 43 27.88 46.45 -33.78
C SER A 43 27.67 45.00 -34.21
N ASN A 44 28.42 44.53 -35.22
CA ASN A 44 28.32 43.15 -35.69
C ASN A 44 28.78 42.15 -34.61
N ARG A 45 29.83 42.49 -33.85
CA ARG A 45 30.27 41.65 -32.73
C ARG A 45 29.25 41.59 -31.60
N PHE A 46 28.59 42.72 -31.27
CA PHE A 46 27.49 42.70 -30.31
C PHE A 46 26.30 41.87 -30.80
N GLN A 47 26.00 41.88 -32.11
CA GLN A 47 24.98 40.99 -32.67
C GLN A 47 25.33 39.51 -32.43
N LEU A 48 26.59 39.13 -32.62
CA LEU A 48 27.05 37.77 -32.33
C LEU A 48 26.85 37.38 -30.86
N LEU A 49 27.08 38.31 -29.91
CA LEU A 49 26.78 38.07 -28.49
C LEU A 49 25.29 37.85 -28.25
N VAL A 50 24.43 38.60 -28.95
CA VAL A 50 22.96 38.43 -28.85
C VAL A 50 22.54 37.06 -29.36
N ASP A 51 23.07 36.63 -30.49
CA ASP A 51 22.76 35.31 -31.07
C ASP A 51 23.20 34.19 -30.11
N GLN A 52 24.41 34.29 -29.53
CA GLN A 52 24.93 33.32 -28.57
C GLN A 52 24.09 33.20 -27.29
N ILE A 53 23.58 34.30 -26.74
CA ILE A 53 22.70 34.22 -25.56
C ILE A 53 21.32 33.66 -25.93
N LEU A 54 20.83 33.89 -27.15
CA LEU A 54 19.57 33.30 -27.60
C LEU A 54 19.69 31.78 -27.77
N ASP A 55 20.79 31.31 -28.36
CA ASP A 55 21.10 29.88 -28.50
C ASP A 55 21.25 29.21 -27.13
N ALA A 56 22.00 29.85 -26.21
CA ALA A 56 22.10 29.40 -24.83
C ALA A 56 20.72 29.30 -24.14
N ARG A 57 19.86 30.30 -24.29
CA ARG A 57 18.50 30.28 -23.70
C ARG A 57 17.60 29.23 -24.35
N GLN A 58 17.79 28.93 -25.63
CA GLN A 58 17.06 27.87 -26.31
C GLN A 58 17.49 26.50 -25.78
N ALA A 59 18.80 26.28 -25.61
CA ALA A 59 19.33 25.07 -25.00
C ALA A 59 18.92 24.94 -23.51
N GLU A 60 18.92 26.03 -22.74
CA GLU A 60 18.40 26.07 -21.37
C GLU A 60 16.96 25.56 -21.31
N LYS A 61 16.07 26.11 -22.15
CA LYS A 61 14.68 25.65 -22.25
C LYS A 61 14.58 24.19 -22.64
N GLN A 62 15.42 23.74 -23.56
CA GLN A 62 15.48 22.34 -23.95
C GLN A 62 15.84 21.45 -22.75
N PHE A 63 16.83 21.85 -21.95
CA PHE A 63 17.18 21.16 -20.70
C PHE A 63 16.01 21.13 -19.73
N ILE A 64 15.35 22.26 -19.47
CA ILE A 64 14.18 22.33 -18.57
C ILE A 64 13.06 21.38 -19.02
N LEU A 65 12.82 21.28 -20.32
CA LEU A 65 11.74 20.45 -20.87
C LEU A 65 12.08 18.96 -20.92
N THR A 66 13.34 18.60 -21.09
CA THR A 66 13.74 17.22 -21.42
C THR A 66 14.71 16.58 -20.43
N ASN A 67 15.31 17.37 -19.53
CA ASN A 67 16.44 16.99 -18.69
C ASN A 67 17.60 16.37 -19.49
N ASP A 68 17.80 16.78 -20.75
CA ASP A 68 18.87 16.26 -21.60
C ASP A 68 20.24 16.87 -21.22
N PRO A 69 21.21 16.08 -20.73
CA PRO A 69 22.53 16.59 -20.39
C PRO A 69 23.26 17.21 -21.58
N GLY A 70 22.93 16.84 -22.83
CA GLY A 70 23.51 17.47 -24.02
C GLY A 70 23.18 18.96 -24.12
N ALA A 71 22.00 19.37 -23.67
CA ALA A 71 21.59 20.78 -23.65
C ALA A 71 22.39 21.59 -22.63
N VAL A 72 22.77 20.99 -21.49
CA VAL A 72 23.63 21.63 -20.47
C VAL A 72 24.99 22.01 -21.07
N GLU A 73 25.59 21.10 -21.84
CA GLU A 73 26.87 21.33 -22.50
C GLU A 73 26.80 22.44 -23.55
N ILE A 74 25.67 22.54 -24.27
CA ILE A 74 25.43 23.63 -25.23
C ILE A 74 25.35 24.98 -24.50
N VAL A 75 24.56 25.09 -23.42
CA VAL A 75 24.47 26.33 -22.61
C VAL A 75 25.85 26.76 -22.13
N ARG A 76 26.62 25.85 -21.53
CA ARG A 76 27.97 26.14 -21.02
C ARG A 76 28.92 26.60 -22.12
N LYS A 77 28.88 25.94 -23.28
CA LYS A 77 29.69 26.29 -24.46
C LYS A 77 29.34 27.67 -25.00
N ASP A 78 28.06 27.97 -25.17
CA ASP A 78 27.60 29.23 -25.76
C ASP A 78 27.88 30.40 -24.82
N VAL A 79 27.66 30.23 -23.52
CA VAL A 79 28.02 31.24 -22.50
C VAL A 79 29.54 31.45 -22.41
N THR A 80 30.33 30.39 -22.53
CA THR A 80 31.80 30.49 -22.59
C THR A 80 32.25 31.26 -23.83
N THR A 81 31.65 30.98 -24.98
CA THR A 81 31.94 31.67 -26.25
C THR A 81 31.54 33.15 -26.17
N LEU A 82 30.36 33.45 -25.64
CA LEU A 82 29.88 34.81 -25.36
C LEU A 82 30.83 35.58 -24.44
N THR A 83 31.29 34.95 -23.37
CA THR A 83 32.24 35.56 -22.43
C THR A 83 33.59 35.84 -23.10
N SER A 84 34.07 34.92 -23.95
CA SER A 84 35.30 35.09 -24.72
C SER A 84 35.19 36.23 -25.73
N GLU A 85 34.11 36.28 -26.51
CA GLU A 85 33.90 37.35 -27.51
C GLU A 85 33.69 38.71 -26.85
N ALA A 86 32.96 38.79 -25.73
CA ALA A 86 32.83 40.03 -24.96
C ALA A 86 34.17 40.55 -24.45
N LYS A 87 35.05 39.67 -23.93
CA LYS A 87 36.41 40.06 -23.53
C LYS A 87 37.23 40.60 -24.70
N LYS A 88 37.19 39.94 -25.86
CA LYS A 88 37.86 40.43 -27.08
C LYS A 88 37.37 41.82 -27.49
N ILE A 89 36.08 42.11 -27.37
CA ILE A 89 35.52 43.45 -27.62
C ILE A 89 36.09 44.47 -26.61
N ALA A 90 36.14 44.13 -25.32
CA ALA A 90 36.71 45.00 -24.28
C ALA A 90 38.20 45.30 -24.53
N ASP A 91 38.96 44.28 -24.95
CA ASP A 91 40.41 44.40 -25.19
C ASP A 91 40.74 45.23 -26.44
N THR A 92 39.88 45.15 -27.48
CA THR A 92 40.13 45.80 -28.78
C THR A 92 39.44 47.15 -28.96
N ALA A 93 38.45 47.51 -28.13
CA ALA A 93 37.76 48.78 -28.23
C ALA A 93 38.62 49.96 -27.74
N ASP A 94 38.60 51.08 -28.44
CA ASP A 94 39.22 52.32 -27.95
C ASP A 94 38.27 53.16 -27.07
N ASP A 95 36.96 52.99 -27.25
CA ASP A 95 35.92 53.71 -26.50
C ASP A 95 35.73 53.12 -25.08
N PRO A 96 35.97 53.89 -24.00
CA PRO A 96 35.78 53.42 -22.62
C PRO A 96 34.36 52.95 -22.30
N GLY A 97 33.35 53.52 -22.96
CA GLY A 97 31.96 53.12 -22.81
C GLY A 97 31.70 51.71 -23.34
N VAL A 98 32.32 51.35 -24.47
CA VAL A 98 32.23 50.00 -25.05
C VAL A 98 32.91 48.97 -24.14
N LYS A 99 34.10 49.29 -23.59
CA LYS A 99 34.80 48.42 -22.62
C LYS A 99 33.93 48.11 -21.41
N MET A 100 33.36 49.15 -20.80
CA MET A 100 32.50 49.00 -19.63
C MET A 100 31.24 48.16 -19.93
N GLN A 101 30.66 48.28 -21.13
CA GLN A 101 29.51 47.45 -21.52
C GLN A 101 29.91 45.98 -21.70
N ALA A 102 31.03 45.72 -22.39
CA ALA A 102 31.55 44.37 -22.56
C ALA A 102 31.88 43.69 -21.22
N ASP A 103 32.50 44.42 -20.28
CA ASP A 103 32.77 43.92 -18.93
C ASP A 103 31.48 43.58 -18.16
N ARG A 104 30.42 44.37 -18.33
CA ARG A 104 29.10 44.07 -17.73
C ARG A 104 28.50 42.80 -18.31
N ILE A 105 28.64 42.57 -19.62
CA ILE A 105 28.20 41.33 -20.27
C ILE A 105 28.96 40.12 -19.72
N VAL A 106 30.29 40.21 -19.60
CA VAL A 106 31.12 39.14 -19.01
C VAL A 106 30.63 38.77 -17.60
N LYS A 107 30.39 39.77 -16.74
CA LYS A 107 29.89 39.52 -15.38
C LYS A 107 28.50 38.91 -15.37
N ALA A 108 27.57 39.43 -16.18
CA ALA A 108 26.22 38.92 -16.28
C ALA A 108 26.18 37.47 -16.79
N ALA A 109 27.01 37.16 -17.79
CA ALA A 109 27.15 35.81 -18.34
C ALA A 109 27.70 34.82 -17.31
N GLN A 110 28.67 35.24 -16.49
CA GLN A 110 29.20 34.44 -15.39
C GLN A 110 28.16 34.16 -14.30
N THR A 111 27.37 35.17 -13.90
CA THR A 111 26.27 34.97 -12.95
C THR A 111 25.20 34.05 -13.53
N TYR A 112 24.88 34.20 -14.82
CA TYR A 112 23.92 33.34 -15.51
C TYR A 112 24.35 31.87 -15.54
N VAL A 113 25.60 31.56 -15.93
CA VAL A 113 26.06 30.15 -15.95
C VAL A 113 26.14 29.54 -14.56
N GLN A 114 26.51 30.31 -13.54
CA GLN A 114 26.48 29.86 -12.14
C GLN A 114 25.07 29.49 -11.69
N ALA A 115 24.09 30.35 -11.96
CA ALA A 115 22.69 30.08 -11.63
C ALA A 115 22.14 28.88 -12.41
N PHE A 116 22.54 28.72 -13.68
CA PHE A 116 22.17 27.56 -14.49
C PHE A 116 22.79 26.26 -13.95
N ASP A 117 24.07 26.27 -13.56
CA ASP A 117 24.72 25.10 -12.97
C ASP A 117 24.08 24.71 -11.61
N GLU A 118 23.67 25.69 -10.81
CA GLU A 118 22.90 25.44 -9.59
C GLU A 118 21.54 24.81 -9.91
N TYR A 119 20.84 25.31 -10.92
CA TYR A 119 19.58 24.72 -11.40
C TYR A 119 19.77 23.27 -11.88
N VAL A 120 20.82 22.99 -12.66
CA VAL A 120 21.17 21.62 -13.12
C VAL A 120 21.39 20.69 -11.93
N THR A 121 22.11 21.16 -10.91
CA THR A 121 22.36 20.39 -9.68
C THR A 121 21.05 20.06 -8.97
N LEU A 122 20.15 21.04 -8.80
CA LEU A 122 18.83 20.82 -8.19
C LEU A 122 17.95 19.88 -9.01
N ALA A 123 18.03 19.94 -10.34
CA ALA A 123 17.30 19.04 -11.24
C ALA A 123 17.78 17.57 -11.09
N ASP A 124 19.09 17.37 -10.99
CA ASP A 124 19.68 16.04 -10.75
C ASP A 124 19.32 15.51 -9.35
N GLU A 125 19.41 16.33 -8.31
CA GLU A 125 18.97 15.97 -6.96
C GLU A 125 17.48 15.59 -6.92
N ARG A 126 16.62 16.39 -7.57
CA ARG A 126 15.19 16.10 -7.74
C ARG A 126 15.00 14.73 -8.39
N LYS A 127 15.73 14.41 -9.46
CA LYS A 127 15.66 13.11 -10.15
C LYS A 127 16.04 11.95 -9.23
N HIS A 128 17.12 12.09 -8.45
CA HIS A 128 17.54 11.07 -7.49
C HIS A 128 16.51 10.87 -6.37
N LEU A 129 15.99 11.95 -5.79
CA LEU A 129 14.95 11.88 -4.77
C LEU A 129 13.66 11.24 -5.30
N MET A 130 13.27 11.52 -6.54
CA MET A 130 12.13 10.87 -7.19
C MET A 130 12.35 9.38 -7.40
N ALA A 131 13.56 8.96 -7.77
CA ALA A 131 13.89 7.54 -7.93
C ALA A 131 13.81 6.81 -6.57
N ASP A 132 14.39 7.37 -5.51
CA ASP A 132 14.33 6.82 -4.15
C ASP A 132 12.89 6.75 -3.62
N MET A 133 12.10 7.80 -3.84
CA MET A 133 10.69 7.83 -3.45
C MET A 133 9.87 6.76 -4.20
N ASN A 134 10.08 6.59 -5.51
CA ASN A 134 9.42 5.52 -6.27
C ASN A 134 9.78 4.13 -5.74
N GLN A 135 11.07 3.88 -5.46
CA GLN A 135 11.52 2.62 -4.88
C GLN A 135 10.86 2.34 -3.52
N LYS A 136 10.78 3.35 -2.66
CA LYS A 136 10.12 3.23 -1.35
C LYS A 136 8.61 3.00 -1.48
N ALA A 137 7.96 3.67 -2.43
CA ALA A 137 6.53 3.47 -2.70
C ALA A 137 6.25 2.06 -3.23
N ASP A 138 7.09 1.54 -4.13
CA ASP A 138 7.00 0.16 -4.64
C ASP A 138 7.18 -0.85 -3.49
N SER A 139 8.19 -0.66 -2.64
CA SER A 139 8.40 -1.49 -1.45
C SER A 139 7.19 -1.47 -0.49
N ALA A 140 6.60 -0.29 -0.23
CA ALA A 140 5.41 -0.18 0.61
C ALA A 140 4.19 -0.90 -0.02
N LEU A 141 4.03 -0.82 -1.34
CA LEU A 141 2.97 -1.52 -2.06
C LEU A 141 3.16 -3.04 -2.02
N ASP A 142 4.38 -3.52 -2.19
CA ASP A 142 4.71 -4.94 -2.11
C ASP A 142 4.45 -5.48 -0.70
N ILE A 143 4.87 -4.77 0.34
CA ILE A 143 4.63 -5.15 1.74
C ILE A 143 3.13 -5.19 2.03
N THR A 144 2.38 -4.14 1.66
CA THR A 144 0.93 -4.08 1.94
C THR A 144 0.14 -5.14 1.17
N THR A 145 0.53 -5.42 -0.07
CA THR A 145 -0.04 -6.50 -0.89
C THR A 145 0.29 -7.88 -0.29
N GLY A 146 1.54 -8.11 0.13
CA GLY A 146 1.95 -9.34 0.78
C GLY A 146 1.19 -9.61 2.08
N ILE A 147 1.01 -8.59 2.92
CA ILE A 147 0.19 -8.69 4.14
C ILE A 147 -1.25 -9.08 3.78
N ARG A 148 -1.86 -8.43 2.79
CA ARG A 148 -3.23 -8.75 2.35
C ARG A 148 -3.35 -10.21 1.91
N ASP A 149 -2.44 -10.67 1.08
CA ASP A 149 -2.49 -12.01 0.51
C ASP A 149 -2.23 -13.10 1.57
N GLU A 150 -1.33 -12.83 2.53
CA GLU A 150 -1.10 -13.70 3.68
C GLU A 150 -2.34 -13.77 4.58
N GLN A 151 -2.96 -12.63 4.91
CA GLN A 151 -4.17 -12.59 5.74
C GLN A 151 -5.32 -13.34 5.07
N ARG A 152 -5.49 -13.18 3.76
CA ARG A 152 -6.49 -13.94 3.00
C ARG A 152 -6.22 -15.44 3.05
N THR A 153 -4.98 -15.86 2.83
CA THR A 153 -4.60 -17.28 2.90
C THR A 153 -4.88 -17.86 4.29
N ARG A 154 -4.55 -17.12 5.36
CA ARG A 154 -4.85 -17.52 6.74
C ARG A 154 -6.35 -17.61 7.01
N HIS A 155 -7.13 -16.65 6.51
CA HIS A 155 -8.60 -16.66 6.61
C HIS A 155 -9.19 -17.89 5.90
N ASP A 156 -8.80 -18.14 4.66
CA ASP A 156 -9.28 -19.29 3.88
C ASP A 156 -8.93 -20.63 4.57
N ALA A 157 -7.70 -20.77 5.09
CA ALA A 157 -7.28 -21.95 5.84
C ALA A 157 -8.09 -22.15 7.12
N LEU A 158 -8.32 -21.08 7.89
CA LEU A 158 -9.15 -21.13 9.09
C LEU A 158 -10.60 -21.50 8.77
N MET A 159 -11.17 -20.97 7.69
CA MET A 159 -12.53 -21.30 7.27
C MET A 159 -12.66 -22.78 6.88
N ALA A 160 -11.64 -23.34 6.22
CA ALA A 160 -11.59 -24.77 5.89
C ALA A 160 -11.47 -25.66 7.15
N GLU A 161 -10.60 -25.30 8.08
CA GLU A 161 -10.50 -25.97 9.40
C GLU A 161 -11.85 -25.87 10.15
N SER A 162 -12.49 -24.70 10.10
CA SER A 162 -13.75 -24.44 10.77
C SER A 162 -14.92 -25.19 10.18
N GLU A 163 -14.97 -25.40 8.86
CA GLU A 163 -15.97 -26.29 8.25
C GLU A 163 -15.76 -27.75 8.68
N THR A 164 -14.51 -28.21 8.74
CA THR A 164 -14.18 -29.57 9.20
C THR A 164 -14.66 -29.79 10.63
N LYS A 165 -14.38 -28.84 11.53
CA LYS A 165 -14.82 -28.90 12.93
C LYS A 165 -16.34 -28.74 13.08
N ARG A 166 -16.99 -27.86 12.30
CA ARG A 166 -18.46 -27.76 12.26
C ARG A 166 -19.11 -29.06 11.80
N SER A 167 -18.60 -29.69 10.74
CA SER A 167 -19.09 -30.97 10.25
C SER A 167 -19.03 -32.05 11.35
N TRP A 168 -17.90 -32.14 12.03
CA TRP A 168 -17.71 -33.05 13.15
C TRP A 168 -18.68 -32.78 14.31
N MET A 169 -18.89 -31.51 14.68
CA MET A 169 -19.84 -31.13 15.72
C MET A 169 -21.30 -31.43 15.34
N ARG A 170 -21.70 -31.17 14.09
CA ARG A 170 -23.03 -31.56 13.57
C ARG A 170 -23.25 -33.08 13.69
N GLN A 171 -22.23 -33.87 13.36
CA GLN A 171 -22.31 -35.33 13.50
C GLN A 171 -22.53 -35.77 14.97
N ARG A 172 -21.89 -35.09 15.93
CA ARG A 172 -22.11 -35.35 17.37
C ARG A 172 -23.55 -35.05 17.79
N VAL A 173 -24.10 -33.93 17.33
CA VAL A 173 -25.50 -33.54 17.59
C VAL A 173 -26.46 -34.56 16.99
N GLU A 174 -26.24 -34.98 15.74
CA GLU A 174 -27.07 -36.00 15.08
C GLU A 174 -27.09 -37.31 15.86
N TYR A 175 -25.93 -37.79 16.33
CA TYR A 175 -25.89 -38.98 17.18
C TYR A 175 -26.60 -38.77 18.52
N ALA A 176 -26.46 -37.60 19.14
CA ALA A 176 -27.12 -37.30 20.41
C ALA A 176 -28.65 -37.28 20.25
N ASP A 177 -29.17 -36.69 19.18
CA ASP A 177 -30.60 -36.70 18.85
C ASP A 177 -31.10 -38.12 18.56
N LYS A 178 -30.36 -38.90 17.77
CA LYS A 178 -30.70 -40.29 17.47
C LYS A 178 -30.76 -41.16 18.73
N ILE A 179 -29.80 -41.01 19.64
CA ILE A 179 -29.77 -41.72 20.93
C ILE A 179 -30.98 -41.32 21.79
N LYS A 180 -31.34 -40.04 21.81
CA LYS A 180 -32.52 -39.50 22.51
C LYS A 180 -33.83 -40.09 21.98
N GLU A 181 -34.02 -40.08 20.66
CA GLU A 181 -35.21 -40.65 20.02
C GLU A 181 -35.35 -42.15 20.32
N GLN A 182 -34.27 -42.91 20.12
CA GLN A 182 -34.26 -44.35 20.40
C GLN A 182 -34.53 -44.64 21.89
N PHE A 183 -34.00 -43.84 22.81
CA PHE A 183 -34.26 -43.97 24.23
C PHE A 183 -35.74 -43.76 24.57
N PHE A 184 -36.37 -42.73 24.01
CA PHE A 184 -37.80 -42.49 24.24
C PHE A 184 -38.68 -43.57 23.62
N GLN A 185 -38.32 -44.07 22.43
CA GLN A 185 -39.02 -45.20 21.81
C GLN A 185 -38.89 -46.48 22.67
N ALA A 186 -37.69 -46.80 23.15
CA ALA A 186 -37.48 -47.93 24.06
C ALA A 186 -38.28 -47.72 25.37
N SER A 187 -38.29 -46.51 25.91
CA SER A 187 -39.05 -46.17 27.12
C SER A 187 -40.56 -46.36 26.93
N ALA A 188 -41.10 -46.06 25.74
CA ALA A 188 -42.50 -46.31 25.40
C ALA A 188 -42.80 -47.82 25.34
N TYR A 189 -41.95 -48.62 24.68
CA TYR A 189 -42.11 -50.09 24.69
C TYR A 189 -42.07 -50.67 26.10
N ARG A 190 -41.24 -50.11 26.98
CA ARG A 190 -41.19 -50.50 28.40
C ARG A 190 -42.52 -50.23 29.10
N MET A 191 -43.13 -49.06 28.90
CA MET A 191 -44.44 -48.74 29.51
C MET A 191 -45.51 -49.75 29.07
N VAL A 192 -45.59 -50.06 27.78
CA VAL A 192 -46.52 -51.08 27.25
C VAL A 192 -46.30 -52.45 27.90
N MET A 193 -45.04 -52.84 28.14
CA MET A 193 -44.74 -54.12 28.80
C MET A 193 -45.04 -54.13 30.30
N ALA A 194 -44.88 -52.98 30.98
CA ALA A 194 -45.18 -52.84 32.41
C ALA A 194 -46.68 -53.03 32.68
N ASP A 195 -47.53 -52.50 31.80
CA ASP A 195 -48.99 -52.58 31.93
C ASP A 195 -49.58 -53.89 31.38
N SER A 196 -48.79 -54.68 30.64
CA SER A 196 -49.28 -55.93 30.06
C SER A 196 -49.29 -57.08 31.08
N PRO A 197 -50.44 -57.75 31.29
CA PRO A 197 -50.53 -58.90 32.19
C PRO A 197 -49.78 -60.13 31.64
N THR A 198 -49.55 -60.19 30.33
CA THR A 198 -48.85 -61.31 29.67
C THR A 198 -47.51 -60.87 29.07
N LYS A 199 -46.59 -61.82 28.89
CA LYS A 199 -45.26 -61.55 28.32
C LYS A 199 -45.37 -61.38 26.81
N ASN A 200 -45.52 -60.14 26.33
CA ASN A 200 -45.47 -59.83 24.90
C ASN A 200 -44.03 -59.92 24.36
N ILE A 201 -43.70 -61.05 23.75
CA ILE A 201 -42.35 -61.34 23.20
C ILE A 201 -41.95 -60.33 22.11
N SER A 202 -42.90 -59.84 21.32
CA SER A 202 -42.63 -58.86 20.27
C SER A 202 -42.17 -57.52 20.87
N THR A 203 -42.91 -56.98 21.85
CA THR A 203 -42.54 -55.72 22.51
C THR A 203 -41.21 -55.81 23.24
N MET A 204 -40.90 -56.96 23.85
CA MET A 204 -39.60 -57.23 24.47
C MET A 204 -38.45 -57.19 23.47
N THR A 205 -38.67 -57.78 22.29
CA THR A 205 -37.67 -57.81 21.21
C THR A 205 -37.40 -56.39 20.71
N GLN A 206 -38.45 -55.58 20.54
CA GLN A 206 -38.33 -54.17 20.14
C GLN A 206 -37.59 -53.33 21.19
N TRP A 207 -37.91 -53.50 22.48
CA TRP A 207 -37.22 -52.82 23.57
C TRP A 207 -35.72 -53.15 23.61
N LYS A 208 -35.35 -54.43 23.52
CA LYS A 208 -33.94 -54.87 23.46
C LYS A 208 -33.23 -54.34 22.22
N GLY A 209 -33.88 -54.40 21.06
CA GLY A 209 -33.35 -53.87 19.80
C GLY A 209 -33.05 -52.37 19.90
N GLY A 210 -33.96 -51.58 20.49
CA GLY A 210 -33.76 -50.16 20.73
C GLY A 210 -32.51 -49.88 21.58
N HIS A 211 -32.31 -50.61 22.68
CA HIS A 211 -31.12 -50.42 23.52
C HIS A 211 -29.81 -50.90 22.88
N GLU A 212 -29.83 -51.92 22.02
CA GLU A 212 -28.64 -52.32 21.27
C GLU A 212 -28.29 -51.27 20.21
N ASN A 213 -29.29 -50.66 19.56
CA ASN A 213 -29.08 -49.53 18.67
C ASN A 213 -28.42 -48.35 19.40
N ILE A 214 -28.93 -47.98 20.59
CA ILE A 214 -28.33 -46.92 21.41
C ILE A 214 -26.87 -47.23 21.74
N LYS A 215 -26.57 -48.46 22.12
CA LYS A 215 -25.20 -48.90 22.43
C LYS A 215 -24.27 -48.81 21.22
N ASN A 216 -24.76 -49.18 20.03
CA ASN A 216 -24.00 -49.07 18.79
C ASN A 216 -23.75 -47.61 18.42
N ASP A 217 -24.76 -46.74 18.54
CA ASP A 217 -24.62 -45.30 18.29
C ASP A 217 -23.70 -44.62 19.31
N LEU A 218 -23.75 -45.02 20.59
CA LEU A 218 -22.78 -44.60 21.60
C LEU A 218 -21.36 -45.03 21.23
N LYS A 219 -21.17 -46.26 20.76
CA LYS A 219 -19.84 -46.71 20.30
C LYS A 219 -19.35 -45.90 19.10
N ALA A 220 -20.24 -45.54 18.18
CA ALA A 220 -19.93 -44.77 16.97
C ALA A 220 -19.57 -43.31 17.29
N VAL A 221 -20.27 -42.67 18.24
CA VAL A 221 -20.00 -41.27 18.61
C VAL A 221 -18.80 -41.12 19.56
N GLY A 222 -18.36 -42.20 20.24
CA GLY A 222 -17.25 -42.16 21.21
C GLY A 222 -15.94 -41.57 20.67
N PRO A 223 -15.44 -41.97 19.47
CA PRO A 223 -14.28 -41.35 18.84
C PRO A 223 -14.45 -39.86 18.53
N LEU A 224 -15.70 -39.38 18.44
CA LEU A 224 -16.05 -37.98 18.23
C LEU A 224 -16.16 -37.19 19.53
N MET A 225 -15.70 -37.72 20.66
CA MET A 225 -15.62 -36.98 21.92
C MET A 225 -14.16 -36.70 22.19
N LEU A 226 -13.66 -35.54 21.74
CA LEU A 226 -12.25 -35.19 21.94
C LEU A 226 -12.05 -34.53 23.31
N GLU A 227 -13.01 -33.72 23.75
CA GLU A 227 -12.91 -32.93 24.98
C GLU A 227 -13.10 -33.83 26.22
N PRO A 228 -12.33 -33.63 27.31
CA PRO A 228 -12.45 -34.44 28.53
C PRO A 228 -13.86 -34.47 29.10
N ILE A 229 -14.56 -33.34 29.10
CA ILE A 229 -15.94 -33.25 29.59
C ILE A 229 -16.90 -34.06 28.71
N ALA A 230 -16.74 -33.98 27.39
CA ALA A 230 -17.57 -34.72 26.44
C ALA A 230 -17.35 -36.24 26.56
N LYS A 231 -16.09 -36.68 26.75
CA LYS A 231 -15.75 -38.09 27.04
C LYS A 231 -16.40 -38.58 28.33
N GLN A 232 -16.38 -37.76 29.39
CA GLN A 232 -17.02 -38.11 30.66
C GLN A 232 -18.53 -38.26 30.50
N ARG A 233 -19.17 -37.33 29.78
CA ARG A 233 -20.63 -37.37 29.51
C ARG A 233 -21.03 -38.60 28.70
N HIS A 234 -20.27 -38.90 27.66
CA HIS A 234 -20.42 -40.11 26.87
C HIS A 234 -20.33 -41.38 27.73
N ALA A 235 -19.31 -41.46 28.60
CA ALA A 235 -19.15 -42.59 29.52
C ALA A 235 -20.32 -42.71 30.51
N ASN A 236 -20.84 -41.58 31.01
CA ASN A 236 -22.00 -41.57 31.91
C ASN A 236 -23.25 -42.14 31.23
N ILE A 237 -23.53 -41.78 29.97
CA ILE A 237 -24.68 -42.33 29.23
C ILE A 237 -24.49 -43.82 28.95
N ALA A 238 -23.28 -44.23 28.54
CA ALA A 238 -22.98 -45.64 28.32
C ALA A 238 -23.19 -46.47 29.59
N SER A 239 -22.76 -45.96 30.74
CA SER A 239 -23.01 -46.60 32.04
C SER A 239 -24.50 -46.62 32.40
N ALA A 240 -25.23 -45.52 32.17
CA ALA A 240 -26.67 -45.44 32.44
C ALA A 240 -27.48 -46.40 31.55
N GLN A 241 -27.13 -46.50 30.27
CA GLN A 241 -27.73 -47.45 29.31
C GLN A 241 -27.54 -48.90 29.77
N LYS A 242 -26.33 -49.27 30.20
CA LYS A 242 -26.06 -50.58 30.77
C LYS A 242 -26.92 -50.85 32.01
N GLY A 243 -27.03 -49.86 32.90
CA GLY A 243 -27.89 -49.93 34.08
C GLY A 243 -29.36 -50.18 33.75
N VAL A 244 -29.92 -49.48 32.77
CA VAL A 244 -31.31 -49.71 32.30
C VAL A 244 -31.49 -51.13 31.77
N MET A 245 -30.54 -51.63 30.98
CA MET A 245 -30.60 -53.00 30.46
C MET A 245 -30.59 -54.05 31.57
N GLU A 246 -29.68 -53.94 32.53
CA GLU A 246 -29.57 -54.86 33.65
C GLU A 246 -30.84 -54.86 34.52
N LYS A 247 -31.34 -53.67 34.91
CA LYS A 247 -32.55 -53.56 35.72
C LYS A 247 -33.81 -53.95 34.96
N GLY A 248 -33.86 -53.69 33.66
CA GLY A 248 -34.96 -54.11 32.78
C GLY A 248 -35.08 -55.62 32.73
N LEU A 249 -33.97 -56.32 32.48
CA LEU A 249 -33.93 -57.78 32.48
C LEU A 249 -34.34 -58.37 33.84
N ALA A 250 -33.89 -57.79 34.95
CA ALA A 250 -34.31 -58.21 36.29
C ALA A 250 -35.83 -58.07 36.49
N PHE A 251 -36.41 -56.92 36.16
CA PHE A 251 -37.86 -56.68 36.24
C PHE A 251 -38.68 -57.62 35.35
N PHE A 252 -38.20 -57.92 34.13
CA PHE A 252 -38.94 -58.81 33.23
C PHE A 252 -38.82 -60.29 33.57
N ASN A 253 -37.83 -60.66 34.38
CA ASN A 253 -37.72 -62.00 34.95
C ASN A 253 -38.56 -62.11 36.23
N ASP A 254 -38.53 -61.07 37.07
CA ASP A 254 -39.29 -60.96 38.31
C ASP A 254 -39.96 -59.58 38.39
N LYS A 255 -41.28 -59.54 38.17
CA LYS A 255 -42.11 -58.33 38.18
C LYS A 255 -42.36 -57.77 39.59
N SER A 256 -41.50 -58.05 40.55
CA SER A 256 -41.60 -57.51 41.91
C SER A 256 -41.58 -55.97 41.91
N HIS A 257 -42.25 -55.39 42.89
CA HIS A 257 -42.31 -53.95 43.08
C HIS A 257 -40.91 -53.32 43.19
N GLY A 258 -39.98 -54.00 43.87
CA GLY A 258 -38.60 -53.56 44.03
C GLY A 258 -37.84 -53.47 42.69
N ASN A 259 -37.98 -54.48 41.82
CA ASN A 259 -37.35 -54.45 40.50
C ASN A 259 -37.96 -53.38 39.60
N ASN A 260 -39.28 -53.16 39.69
CA ASN A 260 -39.95 -52.09 38.95
C ASN A 260 -39.41 -50.71 39.37
N LEU A 261 -39.32 -50.45 40.67
CA LEU A 261 -38.78 -49.19 41.19
C LEU A 261 -37.32 -48.97 40.77
N ALA A 262 -36.50 -50.02 40.82
CA ALA A 262 -35.11 -49.97 40.37
C ALA A 262 -35.00 -49.64 38.87
N LEU A 263 -35.87 -50.23 38.03
CA LEU A 263 -35.95 -49.93 36.61
C LEU A 263 -36.40 -48.49 36.36
N ILE A 264 -37.44 -48.01 37.05
CA ILE A 264 -37.91 -46.62 36.92
C ILE A 264 -36.77 -45.64 37.21
N LYS A 265 -36.03 -45.85 38.30
CA LYS A 265 -34.88 -45.00 38.66
C LYS A 265 -33.77 -45.05 37.62
N ALA A 266 -33.47 -46.23 37.07
CA ALA A 266 -32.46 -46.37 36.02
C ALA A 266 -32.86 -45.65 34.73
N VAL A 267 -34.14 -45.76 34.33
CA VAL A 267 -34.71 -45.07 33.16
C VAL A 267 -34.66 -43.56 33.35
N ASP A 268 -35.05 -43.07 34.52
CA ASP A 268 -34.97 -41.64 34.87
C ASP A 268 -33.52 -41.11 34.78
N THR A 269 -32.57 -41.85 35.37
CA THR A 269 -31.14 -41.52 35.31
C THR A 269 -30.64 -41.45 33.86
N MET A 270 -31.00 -42.43 33.03
CA MET A 270 -30.63 -42.44 31.61
C MET A 270 -31.31 -41.31 30.83
N GLY A 271 -32.58 -41.03 31.11
CA GLY A 271 -33.32 -39.96 30.46
C GLY A 271 -32.70 -38.59 30.70
N MET A 272 -32.35 -38.28 31.95
CA MET A 272 -31.59 -37.08 32.28
C MET A 272 -30.24 -37.04 31.54
N ALA A 273 -29.47 -38.13 31.59
CA ALA A 273 -28.15 -38.18 30.96
C ALA A 273 -28.21 -37.94 29.44
N VAL A 274 -29.21 -38.51 28.76
CA VAL A 274 -29.38 -38.39 27.30
C VAL A 274 -29.86 -36.99 26.90
N VAL A 275 -30.80 -36.41 27.65
CA VAL A 275 -31.27 -35.03 27.39
C VAL A 275 -30.14 -34.03 27.63
N THR A 276 -29.44 -34.13 28.77
CA THR A 276 -28.30 -33.25 29.07
C THR A 276 -27.21 -33.37 28.01
N PHE A 277 -26.87 -34.58 27.58
CA PHE A 277 -25.87 -34.76 26.53
C PHE A 277 -26.27 -34.12 25.20
N GLN A 278 -27.53 -34.26 24.78
CA GLN A 278 -28.01 -33.62 23.56
C GLN A 278 -27.98 -32.09 23.66
N GLN A 279 -28.42 -31.52 24.78
CA GLN A 279 -28.36 -30.08 25.03
C GLN A 279 -26.92 -29.58 25.00
N GLU A 280 -26.00 -30.23 25.72
CA GLU A 280 -24.58 -29.84 25.74
C GLU A 280 -23.93 -29.94 24.36
N MET A 281 -24.23 -30.97 23.54
CA MET A 281 -23.69 -31.06 22.18
C MET A 281 -24.22 -29.94 21.29
N GLN A 282 -25.49 -29.56 21.44
CA GLN A 282 -26.09 -28.44 20.71
C GLN A 282 -25.46 -27.11 21.12
N GLU A 283 -25.34 -26.85 22.43
CA GLU A 283 -24.70 -25.64 22.97
C GLU A 283 -23.25 -25.50 22.52
N LEU A 284 -22.49 -26.60 22.49
CA LEU A 284 -21.11 -26.60 21.99
C LEU A 284 -21.03 -26.25 20.50
N LEU A 285 -21.95 -26.75 19.69
CA LEU A 285 -22.02 -26.40 18.27
C LEU A 285 -22.36 -24.92 18.08
N ASP A 286 -23.36 -24.41 18.81
CA ASP A 286 -23.80 -23.02 18.72
C ASP A 286 -22.70 -22.05 19.17
N PHE A 287 -22.05 -22.34 20.30
CA PHE A 287 -20.90 -21.59 20.79
C PHE A 287 -19.77 -21.55 19.75
N TYR A 288 -19.44 -22.70 19.16
CA TYR A 288 -18.38 -22.75 18.16
C TYR A 288 -18.72 -21.99 16.87
N MET A 289 -19.98 -22.03 16.42
CA MET A 289 -20.41 -21.25 15.25
C MET A 289 -20.31 -19.75 15.50
N GLU A 290 -20.64 -19.30 16.70
CA GLU A 290 -20.54 -17.89 17.09
C GLU A 290 -19.07 -17.45 17.18
N ASP A 291 -18.19 -18.25 17.78
CA ASP A 291 -16.75 -17.98 17.83
C ASP A 291 -16.14 -17.83 16.43
N VAL A 292 -16.48 -18.74 15.51
CA VAL A 292 -16.02 -18.67 14.10
C VAL A 292 -16.52 -17.41 13.42
N ARG A 293 -17.78 -17.01 13.67
CA ARG A 293 -18.36 -15.78 13.12
C ARG A 293 -17.61 -14.55 13.61
N ILE A 294 -17.43 -14.42 14.92
CA ILE A 294 -16.70 -13.30 15.54
C ILE A 294 -15.28 -13.21 14.98
N PHE A 295 -14.57 -14.33 14.91
CA PHE A 295 -13.21 -14.36 14.38
C PHE A 295 -13.14 -14.00 12.89
N SER A 296 -14.08 -14.50 12.09
CA SER A 296 -14.16 -14.18 10.66
C SER A 296 -14.40 -12.68 10.45
N ASP A 297 -15.35 -12.09 11.19
CA ASP A 297 -15.65 -10.66 11.12
C ASP A 297 -14.40 -9.83 11.47
N GLN A 298 -13.69 -10.18 12.55
CA GLN A 298 -12.43 -9.54 12.95
C GLN A 298 -11.34 -9.63 11.86
N THR A 299 -11.21 -10.79 11.22
CA THR A 299 -10.21 -10.99 10.15
C THR A 299 -10.56 -10.19 8.90
N MET A 300 -11.84 -10.12 8.53
CA MET A 300 -12.32 -9.30 7.42
C MET A 300 -12.09 -7.81 7.68
N GLU A 301 -12.32 -7.34 8.91
CA GLU A 301 -12.03 -5.94 9.29
C GLU A 301 -10.53 -5.61 9.17
N LEU A 302 -9.64 -6.48 9.64
CA LEU A 302 -8.20 -6.30 9.52
C LEU A 302 -7.76 -6.24 8.04
N SER A 303 -8.30 -7.14 7.22
CA SER A 303 -8.04 -7.13 5.77
C SER A 303 -8.55 -5.84 5.10
N SER A 304 -9.70 -5.32 5.53
CA SER A 304 -10.26 -4.06 5.04
C SER A 304 -9.35 -2.86 5.36
N GLY A 305 -8.79 -2.83 6.57
CA GLY A 305 -7.82 -1.80 6.97
C GLY A 305 -6.56 -1.79 6.10
N ALA A 306 -5.99 -2.97 5.81
CA ALA A 306 -4.84 -3.08 4.91
C ALA A 306 -5.16 -2.61 3.48
N ASP A 307 -6.34 -2.97 2.96
CA ASP A 307 -6.82 -2.52 1.65
C ASP A 307 -7.01 -0.99 1.58
N GLN A 308 -7.51 -0.39 2.67
CA GLN A 308 -7.63 1.07 2.77
C GLN A 308 -6.27 1.76 2.69
N VAL A 309 -5.26 1.26 3.41
CA VAL A 309 -3.89 1.80 3.35
C VAL A 309 -3.31 1.69 1.93
N ALA A 310 -3.46 0.52 1.29
CA ALA A 310 -3.00 0.32 -0.09
C ALA A 310 -3.68 1.30 -1.08
N LYS A 311 -4.99 1.53 -0.94
CA LYS A 311 -5.72 2.51 -1.76
C LYS A 311 -5.21 3.94 -1.54
N ILE A 312 -4.93 4.33 -0.30
CA ILE A 312 -4.38 5.66 -0.01
C ILE A 312 -2.99 5.82 -0.63
N LEU A 313 -2.13 4.79 -0.54
CA LEU A 313 -0.79 4.81 -1.17
C LEU A 313 -0.87 4.94 -2.70
N LEU A 314 -1.76 4.19 -3.35
CA LEU A 314 -1.98 4.31 -4.79
C LEU A 314 -2.47 5.71 -5.18
N LYS A 315 -3.39 6.29 -4.39
CA LYS A 315 -3.88 7.65 -4.60
C LYS A 315 -2.75 8.68 -4.46
N ILE A 316 -1.92 8.56 -3.42
CA ILE A 316 -0.72 9.40 -3.22
C ILE A 316 0.16 9.36 -4.47
N ARG A 317 0.47 8.17 -4.99
CA ARG A 317 1.31 8.01 -6.18
C ARG A 317 0.71 8.66 -7.43
N ILE A 318 -0.61 8.57 -7.61
CA ILE A 318 -1.28 9.25 -8.73
C ILE A 318 -1.14 10.77 -8.59
N MET A 319 -1.44 11.32 -7.41
CA MET A 319 -1.33 12.78 -7.18
C MET A 319 0.11 13.28 -7.26
N GLU A 320 1.07 12.47 -6.85
CA GLU A 320 2.50 12.78 -6.97
C GLU A 320 2.90 12.94 -8.43
N LYS A 321 2.49 12.02 -9.31
CA LYS A 321 2.74 12.15 -10.76
C LYS A 321 2.10 13.42 -11.33
N GLU A 322 0.87 13.73 -10.93
CA GLU A 322 0.20 14.97 -11.36
C GLU A 322 0.91 16.22 -10.85
N PHE A 323 1.37 16.24 -9.59
CA PHE A 323 2.18 17.33 -9.06
C PHE A 323 3.48 17.51 -9.85
N ILE A 324 4.17 16.42 -10.20
CA ILE A 324 5.42 16.47 -10.97
C ILE A 324 5.21 17.08 -12.36
N LEU A 325 4.07 16.81 -12.98
CA LEU A 325 3.73 17.29 -14.32
C LEU A 325 3.23 18.74 -14.32
N THR A 326 2.50 19.15 -13.28
CA THR A 326 1.79 20.44 -13.27
C THR A 326 2.43 21.49 -12.37
N GLU A 327 3.24 21.05 -11.40
CA GLU A 327 3.78 21.85 -10.30
C GLU A 327 2.67 22.56 -9.46
N ASP A 328 1.43 22.06 -9.52
CA ASP A 328 0.30 22.61 -8.77
C ASP A 328 0.36 22.21 -7.28
N GLU A 329 0.61 23.21 -6.42
CA GLU A 329 0.68 23.04 -4.96
C GLU A 329 -0.55 22.37 -4.34
N THR A 330 -1.71 22.41 -4.99
CA THR A 330 -2.92 21.75 -4.47
C THR A 330 -2.75 20.24 -4.39
N PHE A 331 -2.07 19.61 -5.35
CA PHE A 331 -1.73 18.19 -5.29
C PHE A 331 -0.78 17.89 -4.14
N PHE A 332 0.24 18.74 -3.92
CA PHE A 332 1.17 18.58 -2.81
C PHE A 332 0.45 18.62 -1.45
N ARG A 333 -0.46 19.56 -1.24
CA ARG A 333 -1.28 19.63 -0.01
C ARG A 333 -2.13 18.37 0.17
N GLN A 334 -2.73 17.87 -0.91
CA GLN A 334 -3.52 16.64 -0.86
C GLN A 334 -2.64 15.41 -0.54
N ILE A 335 -1.44 15.31 -1.10
CA ILE A 335 -0.48 14.25 -0.77
C ILE A 335 -0.20 14.25 0.73
N LEU A 336 0.15 15.40 1.31
CA LEU A 336 0.41 15.53 2.74
C LEU A 336 -0.80 15.13 3.61
N GLN A 337 -2.01 15.51 3.18
CA GLN A 337 -3.24 15.12 3.89
C GLN A 337 -3.46 13.60 3.84
N ASN A 338 -3.22 12.96 2.69
CA ASN A 338 -3.36 11.52 2.55
C ASN A 338 -2.26 10.75 3.31
N ILE A 339 -1.04 11.28 3.41
CA ILE A 339 0.00 10.70 4.28
C ILE A 339 -0.46 10.70 5.74
N LYS A 340 -1.03 11.80 6.24
CA LYS A 340 -1.57 11.87 7.60
C LYS A 340 -2.74 10.91 7.84
N SER A 341 -3.54 10.63 6.81
CA SER A 341 -4.64 9.67 6.95
C SER A 341 -4.15 8.21 7.03
N ILE A 342 -2.97 7.89 6.49
CA ILE A 342 -2.32 6.59 6.69
C ILE A 342 -2.01 6.36 8.17
N ASP A 343 -1.42 7.34 8.85
CA ASP A 343 -1.11 7.22 10.28
C ASP A 343 -2.38 6.94 11.11
N SER A 344 -3.47 7.62 10.75
CA SER A 344 -4.77 7.43 11.40
C SER A 344 -5.32 6.02 11.15
N ALA A 345 -5.24 5.53 9.90
CA ALA A 345 -5.66 4.17 9.54
C ALA A 345 -4.81 3.11 10.26
N ILE A 346 -3.49 3.29 10.34
CA ILE A 346 -2.58 2.40 11.06
C ILE A 346 -2.90 2.39 12.56
N ALA A 347 -3.15 3.55 13.17
CA ALA A 347 -3.53 3.66 14.57
C ALA A 347 -4.84 2.94 14.86
N GLU A 348 -5.84 3.08 13.97
CA GLU A 348 -7.11 2.38 14.07
C GLU A 348 -6.94 0.85 13.98
N ILE A 349 -6.18 0.37 12.98
CA ILE A 349 -5.86 -1.06 12.83
C ILE A 349 -5.16 -1.57 14.10
N ARG A 350 -4.18 -0.83 14.63
CA ARG A 350 -3.47 -1.20 15.86
C ARG A 350 -4.41 -1.28 17.06
N ALA A 351 -5.31 -0.32 17.22
CA ALA A 351 -6.29 -0.32 18.30
C ALA A 351 -7.23 -1.52 18.20
N ARG A 352 -7.68 -1.87 16.98
CA ARG A 352 -8.51 -3.06 16.74
C ARG A 352 -7.76 -4.35 17.06
N ILE A 353 -6.51 -4.50 16.61
CA ILE A 353 -5.68 -5.68 16.95
C ILE A 353 -5.51 -5.81 18.47
N GLN A 354 -5.29 -4.71 19.18
CA GLN A 354 -5.17 -4.71 20.64
C GLN A 354 -6.47 -5.09 21.34
N ALA A 355 -7.63 -4.75 20.77
CA ALA A 355 -8.94 -5.13 21.31
C ALA A 355 -9.26 -6.62 21.12
N ILE A 356 -8.71 -7.23 20.05
CA ILE A 356 -8.92 -8.65 19.72
C ILE A 356 -8.05 -9.58 20.58
N LEU A 357 -6.84 -9.15 20.96
CA LEU A 357 -5.94 -9.98 21.76
C LEU A 357 -6.48 -10.17 23.19
N PRO A 358 -6.66 -11.41 23.67
CA PRO A 358 -7.19 -11.65 25.01
C PRO A 358 -6.24 -11.07 26.08
N PRO A 359 -6.78 -10.52 27.19
CA PRO A 359 -5.98 -9.94 28.26
C PRO A 359 -5.06 -11.01 28.86
N GLY A 360 -3.77 -10.96 28.52
CA GLY A 360 -2.76 -11.91 28.98
C GLY A 360 -1.85 -12.48 27.89
N GLN A 361 -2.20 -12.33 26.60
CA GLN A 361 -1.24 -12.59 25.51
C GLN A 361 -0.33 -11.36 25.30
N MET A 362 0.97 -11.63 25.10
CA MET A 362 2.05 -10.64 25.04
C MET A 362 1.68 -9.49 24.07
N ARG A 363 1.65 -8.25 24.59
CA ARG A 363 1.22 -7.07 23.80
C ARG A 363 2.20 -6.81 22.66
N LEU A 364 1.71 -6.54 21.45
CA LEU A 364 2.52 -6.13 20.29
C LEU A 364 3.46 -4.93 20.57
N SER A 365 3.16 -4.10 21.57
CA SER A 365 4.04 -3.04 22.06
C SER A 365 5.30 -3.53 22.78
N GLN A 366 5.46 -4.84 22.98
CA GLN A 366 6.66 -5.47 23.56
C GLN A 366 7.54 -6.15 22.49
N LEU A 367 7.12 -6.13 21.22
CA LEU A 367 8.00 -6.51 20.12
C LEU A 367 8.96 -5.34 19.83
N PRO A 368 10.27 -5.59 19.66
CA PRO A 368 11.23 -4.53 19.38
C PRO A 368 10.85 -3.81 18.09
N GLU A 369 10.85 -2.48 18.12
CA GLU A 369 10.73 -1.63 16.92
C GLU A 369 11.84 -2.05 15.94
N ARG A 370 11.44 -2.58 14.79
CA ARG A 370 12.33 -2.92 13.68
C ARG A 370 12.19 -1.90 12.57
#